data_AF-A0A1V5BDN9-F1
#
_entry.id   AF-A0A1V5BDN9-F1
#
_cell.length_a   1.000
_cell.length_b   1.000
_cell.length_c   1.000
_cell.angle_alpha   90.00
_cell.angle_beta   90.00
_cell.angle_gamma   90.00
#
_symmetry.space_group_name_H-M   'P 1'
#
loop_
_entity.id
_entity.type
_entity.pdbx_description
1 polymer ?
#
loop_
_entity_poly.entity_id
_entity_poly.type
_entity_poly.pdbx_seq_one_letter_code
_entity_poly.pdbx_strand_id
1 'polypeptide(L)'
;MNVAAIMGQTGASRKRASIFLMILLAAAGIPSALSYSSLDLRFFGSRILDLMDVSVGTIGLPIAALMVAITFRWFVDDDVLAGQTNLSGRWLWLLSALTKYVIPIALLAITVAMFMDI
;
A
#
# COMPACT_ATOMS: atom_id res chain seq x y z
N MET A 1 1.43 -2.93 7.63
CA MET A 1 1.31 -2.56 9.06
C MET A 1 2.48 -1.64 9.43
N ASN A 2 2.25 -0.38 9.81
CA ASN A 2 3.31 0.55 10.21
C ASN A 2 3.31 0.72 11.74
N VAL A 3 4.47 1.03 12.33
CA VAL A 3 4.65 1.40 13.74
C VAL A 3 3.62 2.45 14.17
N ALA A 4 3.33 3.43 13.31
CA ALA A 4 2.32 4.47 13.56
C ALA A 4 0.90 3.90 13.78
N ALA A 5 0.49 2.93 12.95
CA ALA A 5 -0.83 2.30 13.06
C ALA A 5 -0.97 1.45 14.35
N ILE A 6 0.12 0.84 14.80
CA ILE A 6 0.15 0.07 16.05
C ILE A 6 0.10 1.01 17.26
N MET A 7 0.89 2.08 17.25
CA MET A 7 0.84 3.09 18.31
C MET A 7 -0.55 3.71 18.44
N GLY A 8 -1.20 4.03 17.33
CA GLY A 8 -2.55 4.62 17.32
C GLY A 8 -3.64 3.69 17.86
N GLN A 9 -3.54 2.37 17.64
CA GLN A 9 -4.55 1.41 18.10
C GLN A 9 -4.29 0.85 19.51
N THR A 10 -3.03 0.82 19.96
CA THR A 10 -2.64 0.17 21.23
C THR A 10 -2.12 1.12 22.31
N GLY A 11 -1.88 2.39 21.98
CA GLY A 11 -1.25 3.36 22.89
C GLY A 11 0.19 3.02 23.27
N ALA A 12 0.80 2.03 22.61
CA ALA A 12 2.15 1.57 22.92
C ALA A 12 3.20 2.62 22.57
N SER A 13 4.29 2.67 23.36
CA SER A 13 5.41 3.56 23.03
C SER A 13 6.08 3.15 21.71
N ARG A 14 6.60 4.15 20.98
CA ARG A 14 7.29 3.97 19.68
C ARG A 14 8.34 2.87 19.72
N LYS A 15 9.06 2.74 20.84
CA LYS A 15 10.11 1.73 21.03
C LYS A 15 9.52 0.32 21.11
N ARG A 16 8.43 0.12 21.86
CA ARG A 16 7.78 -1.19 21.99
C ARG A 16 7.12 -1.64 20.69
N ALA A 17 6.40 -0.74 20.02
CA ALA A 17 5.78 -1.02 18.73
C ALA A 17 6.81 -1.38 17.65
N SER A 18 7.96 -0.68 17.63
CA SER A 18 9.05 -0.97 16.69
C SER A 18 9.72 -2.32 16.96
N ILE A 19 10.02 -2.65 18.22
CA ILE A 19 10.64 -3.93 18.58
C ILE A 19 9.71 -5.10 18.25
N PHE A 20 8.41 -4.96 18.56
CA PHE A 20 7.43 -6.00 18.23
C PHE A 20 7.34 -6.25 16.73
N LEU A 21 7.26 -5.18 15.92
CA LEU A 21 7.25 -5.30 14.46
C LEU A 21 8.55 -5.88 13.92
N MET A 22 9.69 -5.51 14.49
CA MET A 22 11.00 -6.07 14.10
C MET A 22 11.05 -7.58 14.32
N ILE A 23 10.60 -8.06 15.48
CA ILE A 23 10.56 -9.51 15.78
C ILE A 23 9.62 -10.23 14.82
N LEU A 24 8.44 -9.66 14.57
CA LEU A 24 7.45 -10.25 13.66
C LEU A 24 7.96 -10.31 12.22
N LEU A 25 8.58 -9.23 11.72
CA LEU A 25 9.18 -9.19 10.38
C LEU A 25 10.37 -10.16 10.29
N ALA A 26 11.22 -10.24 11.31
CA ALA A 26 12.32 -11.19 11.33
C ALA A 26 11.79 -12.63 11.29
N ALA A 27 10.77 -12.96 12.09
CA ALA A 27 10.14 -14.27 12.10
C ALA A 27 9.49 -14.62 10.75
N ALA A 28 8.83 -13.65 10.10
CA ALA A 28 8.25 -13.82 8.77
C ALA A 28 9.32 -13.89 7.66
N GLY A 29 10.46 -13.23 7.84
CA GLY A 29 11.58 -13.23 6.88
C GLY A 29 12.42 -14.51 6.91
N ILE A 30 12.42 -15.25 8.03
CA ILE A 30 13.10 -16.55 8.17
C ILE A 30 12.62 -17.56 7.10
N PRO A 31 11.32 -17.89 6.97
CA PRO A 31 10.84 -18.81 5.94
C PRO A 31 11.09 -18.27 4.52
N SER A 32 11.04 -16.96 4.30
CA SER A 32 11.39 -16.33 3.02
C SER A 32 12.87 -16.53 2.66
N ALA A 33 13.79 -16.31 3.59
CA ALA A 33 15.22 -16.50 3.39
C ALA A 33 15.59 -17.99 3.21
N LEU A 34 14.91 -18.87 3.94
CA LEU A 34 15.06 -20.32 3.81
C LEU A 34 14.53 -20.86 2.47
N SER A 35 13.55 -20.20 1.84
CA SER A 35 13.04 -20.58 0.50
C SER A 35 14.05 -20.39 -0.63
N TYR A 36 15.05 -19.51 -0.44
CA TYR A 36 16.19 -19.32 -1.35
C TYR A 36 17.45 -20.08 -0.91
N SER A 37 17.42 -20.71 0.26
CA SER A 37 18.48 -21.59 0.76
C SER A 37 18.20 -23.05 0.37
N SER A 38 19.19 -23.91 0.57
CA SER A 38 19.30 -25.32 0.12
C SER A 38 18.14 -26.25 0.49
N LEU A 39 17.15 -25.79 1.26
CA LEU A 39 16.00 -26.56 1.73
C LEU A 39 14.83 -26.59 0.76
N ASP A 40 14.87 -25.80 -0.33
CA ASP A 40 13.88 -25.80 -1.42
C ASP A 40 12.44 -25.89 -0.90
N LEU A 41 12.12 -25.05 0.11
CA LEU A 41 10.81 -24.98 0.76
C LEU A 41 9.78 -24.48 -0.25
N ARG A 42 9.28 -25.42 -1.05
CA ARG A 42 8.22 -25.25 -2.03
C ARG A 42 6.90 -25.53 -1.35
N PHE A 43 6.03 -24.54 -1.35
CA PHE A 43 4.61 -24.76 -1.07
C PHE A 43 3.91 -24.76 -2.42
N PHE A 44 3.25 -25.85 -2.79
CA PHE A 44 2.54 -25.98 -4.07
C PHE A 44 3.42 -25.87 -5.35
N GLY A 45 4.73 -26.08 -5.24
CA GLY A 45 5.67 -26.06 -6.39
C GLY A 45 6.35 -24.72 -6.66
N SER A 46 5.86 -23.63 -6.07
CA SER A 46 6.48 -22.30 -6.08
C SER A 46 7.16 -21.98 -4.73
N ARG A 47 8.16 -21.10 -4.74
CA ARG A 47 8.83 -20.66 -3.53
C ARG A 47 7.87 -19.82 -2.68
N ILE A 48 7.94 -19.97 -1.35
CA ILE A 48 7.09 -19.22 -0.41
C ILE A 48 7.26 -17.70 -0.59
N LEU A 49 8.48 -17.24 -0.85
CA LEU A 49 8.73 -15.82 -1.11
C LEU A 49 8.01 -15.34 -2.38
N ASP A 50 8.08 -16.11 -3.47
CA ASP A 50 7.42 -15.74 -4.73
C ASP A 50 5.88 -15.66 -4.56
N LEU A 51 5.28 -16.55 -3.77
CA LEU A 51 3.86 -16.49 -3.39
C LEU A 51 3.51 -15.23 -2.59
N MET A 52 4.37 -14.84 -1.63
CA MET A 52 4.20 -13.60 -0.89
C MET A 52 4.34 -12.36 -1.79
N ASP A 53 5.30 -12.37 -2.71
CA ASP A 53 5.55 -11.25 -3.62
C ASP A 53 4.41 -11.09 -4.64
N VAL A 54 3.87 -12.18 -5.17
CA VAL A 54 2.69 -12.12 -6.06
C VAL A 54 1.45 -11.64 -5.30
N SER A 55 1.18 -12.20 -4.12
CA SER A 55 -0.03 -11.85 -3.37
C SER A 55 0.00 -10.40 -2.86
N VAL A 56 1.11 -9.93 -2.31
CA VAL A 56 1.21 -8.60 -1.71
C VAL A 56 1.66 -7.55 -2.72
N GLY A 57 2.71 -7.84 -3.48
CA GLY A 57 3.34 -6.89 -4.40
C GLY A 57 2.58 -6.77 -5.71
N THR A 58 2.18 -7.89 -6.31
CA THR A 58 1.43 -7.86 -7.57
C THR A 58 -0.03 -7.56 -7.29
N ILE A 59 -0.75 -8.38 -6.54
CA ILE A 59 -2.21 -8.22 -6.39
C ILE A 59 -2.57 -7.17 -5.32
N GLY A 60 -1.92 -7.22 -4.15
CA GLY A 60 -2.31 -6.43 -2.99
C GLY A 60 -2.12 -4.91 -3.15
N LEU A 61 -1.00 -4.48 -3.71
CA LEU A 61 -0.67 -3.06 -3.88
C LEU A 61 -1.68 -2.29 -4.77
N PRO A 62 -2.00 -2.72 -6.00
CA PRO A 62 -2.97 -2.03 -6.84
C PRO A 62 -4.38 -2.05 -6.24
N ILE A 63 -4.81 -3.16 -5.62
CA ILE A 63 -6.12 -3.19 -4.94
C ILE A 63 -6.17 -2.15 -3.82
N ALA A 64 -5.15 -2.10 -2.97
CA ALA A 64 -5.06 -1.11 -1.90
C ALA A 64 -5.05 0.33 -2.47
N ALA A 65 -4.31 0.57 -3.55
CA ALA A 65 -4.24 1.87 -4.21
C ALA A 65 -5.59 2.28 -4.81
N LEU A 66 -6.33 1.36 -5.45
CA LEU A 66 -7.69 1.60 -5.92
C LEU A 66 -8.64 1.96 -4.78
N MET A 67 -8.62 1.19 -3.68
CA MET A 67 -9.47 1.47 -2.53
C MET A 67 -9.20 2.87 -1.97
N VAL A 68 -7.93 3.24 -1.80
CA VAL A 68 -7.54 4.58 -1.34
C VAL A 68 -8.03 5.66 -2.30
N ALA A 69 -7.88 5.48 -3.62
CA ALA A 69 -8.33 6.47 -4.59
C ALA A 69 -9.84 6.64 -4.63
N ILE A 70 -10.60 5.54 -4.55
CA ILE A 70 -12.06 5.59 -4.48
C ILE A 70 -12.49 6.30 -3.20
N THR A 71 -11.92 5.94 -2.05
CA THR A 71 -12.23 6.60 -0.77
C THR A 71 -11.88 8.09 -0.82
N PHE A 72 -10.71 8.45 -1.34
CA PHE A 72 -10.29 9.85 -1.46
C PHE A 72 -11.22 10.65 -2.37
N ARG A 73 -11.62 10.09 -3.51
CA ARG A 73 -12.57 10.71 -4.46
C ARG A 73 -13.95 10.96 -3.83
N TRP A 74 -14.37 10.10 -2.91
CA TRP A 74 -15.69 10.14 -2.27
C TRP A 74 -15.74 11.00 -1.00
N PHE A 75 -14.61 11.16 -0.30
CA PHE A 75 -14.53 11.90 0.96
C PHE A 75 -13.94 13.31 0.85
N VAL A 76 -13.21 13.63 -0.22
CA VAL A 76 -12.53 14.92 -0.33
C VAL A 76 -13.27 15.83 -1.30
N ASP A 77 -14.01 16.77 -0.72
CA ASP A 77 -14.62 17.88 -1.46
C ASP A 77 -13.57 18.95 -1.82
N ASP A 78 -13.80 19.61 -2.97
CA ASP A 78 -12.91 20.64 -3.52
C ASP A 78 -12.72 21.82 -2.53
N ASP A 79 -13.70 22.07 -1.66
CA ASP A 79 -13.66 23.10 -0.61
C ASP A 79 -12.69 22.76 0.54
N VAL A 80 -12.53 21.48 0.86
CA VAL A 80 -11.58 21.02 1.91
C VAL A 80 -10.14 21.17 1.42
N LEU A 81 -9.91 20.92 0.12
CA LEU A 81 -8.60 21.13 -0.51
C LEU A 81 -8.23 22.61 -0.58
N ALA A 82 -9.20 23.48 -0.87
CA ALA A 82 -8.99 24.93 -0.88
C ALA A 82 -8.64 25.47 0.51
N GLY A 83 -9.32 24.99 1.56
CA GLY A 83 -9.08 25.42 2.93
C GLY A 83 -7.73 24.98 3.52
N GLN A 84 -7.20 23.82 3.12
CA GLN A 84 -5.97 23.28 3.71
C GLN A 84 -4.67 23.69 3.00
N THR A 85 -4.73 24.03 1.71
CA THR A 85 -3.52 24.23 0.91
C THR A 85 -3.07 25.68 0.80
N ASN A 86 -3.96 26.65 1.08
CA ASN A 86 -3.70 28.10 0.95
C ASN A 86 -3.05 28.48 -0.41
N LEU A 87 -3.30 27.68 -1.45
CA LEU A 87 -2.70 27.81 -2.78
C LEU A 87 -3.49 28.83 -3.62
N SER A 88 -2.82 29.47 -4.57
CA SER A 88 -3.50 30.35 -5.53
C SER A 88 -4.44 29.54 -6.45
N GLY A 89 -5.54 30.16 -6.89
CA GLY A 89 -6.67 29.48 -7.55
C GLY A 89 -6.30 28.60 -8.76
N ARG A 90 -5.22 28.94 -9.49
CA ARG A 90 -4.75 28.14 -10.64
C ARG A 90 -4.09 26.82 -10.22
N TRP A 91 -3.35 26.81 -9.10
CA TRP A 91 -2.73 25.61 -8.57
C TRP A 91 -3.75 24.71 -7.87
N LEU A 92 -4.75 25.30 -7.21
CA LEU A 92 -5.89 24.57 -6.66
C LEU A 92 -6.69 23.84 -7.74
N TRP A 93 -6.93 24.49 -8.87
CA TRP A 93 -7.62 23.86 -10.01
C TRP A 93 -6.81 22.71 -10.61
N LEU A 94 -5.48 22.88 -10.78
CA LEU A 94 -4.60 21.80 -11.23
C LEU A 94 -4.56 20.64 -10.24
N LEU A 95 -4.45 20.91 -8.94
CA LEU A 95 -4.46 19.89 -7.89
C LEU A 95 -5.77 19.12 -7.86
N SER A 96 -6.92 19.82 -7.92
CA SER A 96 -8.24 19.20 -7.99
C SER A 96 -8.39 18.35 -9.26
N ALA A 97 -7.97 18.84 -10.42
CA ALA A 97 -8.00 18.06 -11.67
C ALA A 97 -7.13 16.79 -11.58
N LEU A 98 -5.94 16.91 -11.00
CA LEU A 98 -5.02 15.78 -10.78
C LEU A 98 -5.62 14.74 -9.83
N THR A 99 -6.13 15.14 -8.68
CA THR A 99 -6.68 14.21 -7.67
C THR A 99 -8.01 13.60 -8.10
N LYS A 100 -8.85 14.35 -8.82
CA LYS A 100 -10.20 13.92 -9.22
C LYS A 100 -10.21 13.06 -10.48
N TYR A 101 -9.27 13.28 -11.41
CA TYR A 101 -9.23 12.59 -12.70
C TYR A 101 -7.94 11.82 -12.92
N VAL A 102 -6.76 12.45 -12.79
CA VAL A 102 -5.49 11.82 -13.19
C VAL A 102 -5.14 10.63 -12.31
N ILE A 103 -5.23 10.78 -10.99
CA ILE A 103 -4.93 9.70 -10.02
C ILE A 103 -5.85 8.49 -10.20
N PRO A 104 -7.20 8.63 -10.19
CA PRO A 104 -8.08 7.47 -10.36
C PRO A 104 -7.99 6.83 -11.75
N ILE A 105 -7.79 7.61 -12.83
CA ILE A 105 -7.61 7.05 -14.18
C ILE A 105 -6.30 6.26 -14.27
N ALA A 106 -5.20 6.81 -13.77
CA ALA A 106 -3.91 6.12 -13.77
C ALA A 106 -3.98 4.82 -12.95
N LEU A 107 -4.66 4.85 -11.79
CA LEU A 107 -4.84 3.68 -10.96
C LEU A 107 -5.73 2.62 -11.61
N LEU A 108 -6.85 3.01 -12.20
CA LEU A 108 -7.68 2.11 -13.00
C LEU A 108 -6.90 1.48 -14.14
N ALA A 109 -6.11 2.27 -14.88
CA ALA A 109 -5.28 1.77 -15.97
C ALA A 109 -4.24 0.76 -15.49
N ILE A 110 -3.56 1.03 -14.37
CA ILE A 110 -2.56 0.11 -13.79
C ILE A 110 -3.23 -1.18 -13.32
N THR A 111 -4.40 -1.11 -12.67
CA THR A 111 -5.10 -2.32 -12.23
C THR A 111 -5.64 -3.14 -13.40
N VAL A 112 -6.17 -2.50 -14.45
CA VAL A 112 -6.63 -3.20 -15.65
C VAL A 112 -5.46 -3.84 -16.40
N ALA A 113 -4.35 -3.11 -16.61
CA ALA A 113 -3.15 -3.65 -17.25
C ALA A 113 -2.63 -4.86 -16.50
N MET A 114 -2.57 -4.79 -15.17
CA MET A 114 -2.19 -5.94 -14.35
C MET A 114 -3.11 -7.15 -14.54
N PHE A 115 -4.42 -6.96 -14.60
CA PHE A 115 -5.35 -8.06 -14.85
C PHE A 115 -5.23 -8.65 -16.26
N MET A 116 -4.67 -7.90 -17.22
CA MET A 116 -4.41 -8.38 -18.57
C MET A 116 -3.08 -9.14 -18.69
N ASP A 117 -2.10 -8.85 -17.83
CA ASP A 117 -0.78 -9.48 -17.81
C ASP A 117 -0.70 -10.74 -16.90
N ILE A 118 -1.70 -10.97 -16.05
CA ILE A 118 -1.86 -12.17 -15.19
C ILE A 118 -2.58 -13.28 -15.95
#